data_AF-A0A7V9NB92-F1
#
_entry.id   AF-A0A7V9NB92-F1
#
_cell.length_a   1.000
_cell.length_b   1.000
_cell.length_c   1.000
_cell.angle_alpha   90.00
_cell.angle_beta   90.00
_cell.angle_gamma   90.00
#
_symmetry.space_group_name_H-M   'P 1'
#
loop_
_entity.id
_entity.type
_entity.pdbx_description
1 polymer ?
#
loop_
_entity_poly.entity_id
_entity_poly.type
_entity_poly.pdbx_seq_one_letter_code
_entity_poly.pdbx_strand_id
1 'polypeptide(L)'
;MSPRAACQLEAMGFTDVYDYVNGKVEWMVNRQPVQGSGPHYAMVGEVATQDRLQTCVLGSAVSDSASAMGESGDTFCLVLNDHGVVLGRLRRKHRDAGSNDVVEDVMETGPTTVRPTEPAKSLLERMEKRNVPAVVVTTNKGVLVGVARRSDLRRLVEESG
;
A
#
# COMPACT_ATOMS: atom_id res chain seq x y z
N MET A 1 -18.67 5.74 9.83
CA MET A 1 -18.45 4.28 9.96
C MET A 1 -17.31 3.90 9.04
N SER A 2 -16.50 2.87 9.31
CA SER A 2 -15.49 2.47 8.30
C SER A 2 -16.21 1.91 7.07
N PRO A 3 -15.70 2.14 5.85
CA PRO A 3 -16.31 1.63 4.62
C PRO A 3 -16.51 0.11 4.64
N ARG A 4 -15.62 -0.61 5.34
CA ARG A 4 -15.70 -2.07 5.51
C ARG A 4 -16.88 -2.51 6.39
N ALA A 5 -17.22 -1.71 7.40
CA ALA A 5 -18.38 -1.97 8.24
C ALA A 5 -19.68 -1.56 7.53
N ALA A 6 -19.67 -0.49 6.73
CA ALA A 6 -20.80 -0.11 5.88
C ALA A 6 -21.15 -1.24 4.90
N CYS A 7 -20.15 -1.74 4.18
CA CYS A 7 -20.30 -2.85 3.24
C CYS A 7 -20.84 -4.13 3.91
N GLN A 8 -20.43 -4.43 5.15
CA GLN A 8 -21.01 -5.55 5.90
C GLN A 8 -22.48 -5.34 6.29
N LEU A 9 -22.87 -4.12 6.67
CA LEU A 9 -24.27 -3.82 7.00
C LEU A 9 -25.18 -3.90 5.77
N GLU A 10 -24.70 -3.42 4.63
CA GLU A 10 -25.41 -3.56 3.35
C GLU A 10 -25.63 -5.05 3.02
N ALA A 11 -24.61 -5.88 3.19
CA ALA A 11 -24.71 -7.34 3.00
C ALA A 11 -25.68 -8.02 3.99
N MET A 12 -25.94 -7.41 5.15
CA MET A 12 -26.90 -7.88 6.16
C MET A 12 -28.33 -7.36 5.92
N GLY A 13 -28.57 -6.61 4.84
CA GLY A 13 -29.90 -6.14 4.45
C GLY A 13 -30.31 -4.80 5.06
N PHE A 14 -29.38 -4.05 5.67
CA PHE A 14 -29.65 -2.68 6.08
C PHE A 14 -29.70 -1.76 4.84
N THR A 15 -30.76 -0.96 4.73
CA THR A 15 -31.02 -0.11 3.56
C THR A 15 -30.52 1.32 3.71
N ASP A 16 -30.43 1.84 4.94
CA ASP A 16 -29.94 3.19 5.24
C ASP A 16 -28.55 3.12 5.90
N VAL A 17 -27.55 2.76 5.09
CA VAL A 17 -26.15 2.68 5.52
C VAL A 17 -25.38 3.90 5.01
N TYR A 18 -24.75 4.64 5.91
CA TYR A 18 -23.99 5.84 5.59
C TYR A 18 -22.49 5.60 5.70
N ASP A 19 -21.78 5.70 4.56
CA ASP A 19 -20.31 5.83 4.54
C ASP A 19 -19.92 7.28 4.87
N TYR A 20 -18.89 7.45 5.69
CA TYR A 20 -18.35 8.77 5.99
C TYR A 20 -17.34 9.12 4.89
N VAL A 21 -17.85 9.66 3.78
CA VAL A 21 -17.07 9.77 2.55
C VAL A 21 -16.06 10.92 2.54
N ASN A 22 -16.24 11.98 3.35
CA ASN A 22 -15.45 13.22 3.24
C ASN A 22 -14.98 13.78 4.60
N GLY A 23 -13.96 13.16 5.19
CA GLY A 23 -13.25 13.71 6.36
C GLY A 23 -11.91 14.35 5.99
N LYS A 24 -11.36 15.21 6.86
CA LYS A 24 -10.02 15.82 6.68
C LYS A 24 -8.92 14.77 6.42
N VAL A 25 -9.05 13.60 7.03
CA VAL A 25 -8.17 12.44 6.79
C VAL A 25 -8.28 11.97 5.34
N GLU A 26 -9.48 11.80 4.81
CA GLU A 26 -9.71 11.35 3.42
C GLU A 26 -9.20 12.40 2.42
N TRP A 27 -9.38 13.69 2.72
CA TRP A 27 -8.79 14.80 1.95
C TRP A 27 -7.27 14.69 1.85
N MET A 28 -6.61 14.46 2.99
CA MET A 28 -5.15 14.28 3.05
C MET A 28 -4.67 12.99 2.35
N VAL A 29 -5.41 11.89 2.48
CA VAL A 29 -5.11 10.62 1.80
C VAL A 29 -5.12 10.79 0.28
N ASN A 30 -6.05 11.61 -0.25
CA ASN A 30 -6.16 11.91 -1.68
C ASN A 30 -5.18 13.01 -2.15
N ARG A 31 -4.13 13.30 -1.37
CA ARG A 31 -3.08 14.31 -1.64
C ARG A 31 -3.62 15.69 -2.01
N GLN A 32 -4.78 16.05 -1.49
CA GLN A 32 -5.34 17.36 -1.72
C GLN A 32 -4.55 18.40 -0.91
N PRO A 33 -4.47 19.67 -1.37
CA PRO A 33 -3.77 20.72 -0.65
C PRO A 33 -4.28 20.89 0.79
N VAL A 34 -3.37 21.04 1.74
CA VAL A 34 -3.68 21.32 3.15
C VAL A 34 -2.95 22.59 3.62
N GLN A 35 -3.63 23.41 4.41
CA GLN A 35 -3.09 24.64 5.01
C GLN A 35 -3.38 24.67 6.52
N GLY A 36 -2.45 25.17 7.33
CA GLY A 36 -2.58 25.30 8.79
C GLY A 36 -1.24 25.24 9.51
N SER A 37 -1.21 25.51 10.82
CA SER A 37 -0.02 25.53 11.69
C SER A 37 -0.05 24.47 12.81
N GLY A 38 -0.86 23.41 12.63
CA GLY A 38 -0.98 22.33 13.63
C GLY A 38 0.36 21.61 13.84
N PRO A 39 0.48 20.63 14.74
CA PRO A 39 1.71 19.83 14.82
C PRO A 39 1.93 19.18 13.45
N HIS A 40 2.85 19.74 12.67
CA HIS A 40 3.24 19.28 11.34
C HIS A 40 4.13 18.05 11.51
N TYR A 41 3.59 16.97 12.07
CA TYR A 41 4.29 15.71 11.93
C TYR A 41 4.10 15.26 10.49
N ALA A 42 5.21 15.09 9.79
CA ALA A 42 5.20 14.59 8.44
C ALA A 42 4.50 13.22 8.38
N MET A 43 3.71 13.02 7.34
CA MET A 43 2.87 11.84 7.15
C MET A 43 3.46 10.89 6.12
N VAL A 44 3.23 9.60 6.30
CA VAL A 44 3.72 8.57 5.37
C VAL A 44 3.19 8.77 3.94
N GLY A 45 1.96 9.26 3.80
CA GLY A 45 1.32 9.52 2.52
C GLY A 45 2.05 10.53 1.63
N GLU A 46 2.89 11.40 2.22
CA GLU A 46 3.63 12.43 1.48
C GLU A 46 4.76 11.85 0.62
N VAL A 47 5.32 10.71 1.02
CA VAL A 47 6.41 10.02 0.30
C VAL A 47 6.00 8.69 -0.32
N ALA A 48 4.77 8.22 -0.06
CA ALA A 48 4.23 7.07 -0.77
C ALA A 48 4.18 7.38 -2.27
N THR A 49 4.68 6.52 -3.15
CA THR A 49 4.58 6.73 -4.61
C THR A 49 4.34 5.42 -5.36
N GLN A 50 3.70 5.52 -6.53
CA GLN A 50 3.47 4.41 -7.47
C GLN A 50 4.48 4.40 -8.64
N ASP A 51 5.29 5.44 -8.84
CA ASP A 51 6.15 5.62 -10.04
C ASP A 51 7.21 4.52 -10.23
N ARG A 52 7.49 3.76 -9.17
CA ARG A 52 8.50 2.68 -9.14
C ARG A 52 7.92 1.42 -8.52
N LEU A 53 6.66 1.14 -8.83
CA LEU A 53 5.95 -0.02 -8.33
C LEU A 53 5.67 -0.97 -9.49
N GLN A 54 6.16 -2.20 -9.39
CA GLN A 54 5.70 -3.28 -10.26
C GLN A 54 4.39 -3.87 -9.73
N THR A 55 3.45 -4.08 -10.65
CA THR A 55 2.21 -4.79 -10.39
C THR A 55 2.18 -6.11 -11.14
N CYS A 56 1.70 -7.15 -10.49
CA CYS A 56 1.49 -8.46 -11.08
C CYS A 56 0.00 -8.72 -11.30
N VAL A 57 -0.32 -9.42 -12.38
CA VAL A 57 -1.68 -9.70 -12.80
C VAL A 57 -2.11 -11.05 -12.21
N LEU A 58 -3.30 -11.08 -11.61
CA LEU A 58 -3.90 -12.32 -11.13
C LEU A 58 -4.22 -13.23 -12.33
N GLY A 59 -3.93 -14.52 -12.23
CA GLY A 59 -4.05 -15.50 -13.31
C GLY A 59 -2.87 -15.54 -14.30
N SER A 60 -1.90 -14.61 -14.18
CA SER A 60 -0.69 -14.65 -15.02
C SER A 60 0.34 -15.64 -14.48
N ALA A 61 1.25 -16.09 -15.35
CA ALA A 61 2.32 -16.99 -14.96
C ALA A 61 3.34 -16.28 -14.06
N VAL A 62 3.86 -17.00 -13.06
CA VAL A 62 4.90 -16.47 -12.17
C VAL A 62 6.19 -16.13 -12.94
N SER A 63 6.49 -16.85 -14.03
CA SER A 63 7.66 -16.60 -14.90
C SER A 63 7.66 -15.21 -15.52
N ASP A 64 6.49 -14.73 -15.94
CA ASP A 64 6.35 -13.44 -16.61
C ASP A 64 6.61 -12.32 -15.60
N SER A 65 5.99 -12.45 -14.42
CA SER A 65 6.19 -11.57 -13.27
C SER A 65 7.64 -11.57 -12.78
N ALA A 66 8.30 -12.73 -12.76
CA ALA A 66 9.70 -12.87 -12.37
C ALA A 66 10.64 -12.18 -13.35
N SER A 67 10.37 -12.30 -14.66
CA SER A 67 11.17 -11.67 -15.71
C SER A 67 11.07 -10.14 -15.61
N ALA A 68 9.86 -9.59 -15.48
CA ALA A 68 9.64 -8.16 -15.30
C ALA A 68 10.32 -7.59 -14.04
N MET A 69 10.28 -8.33 -12.92
CA MET A 69 11.02 -7.97 -11.70
C MET A 69 12.55 -8.02 -11.90
N GLY A 70 13.04 -8.94 -12.73
CA GLY A 70 14.46 -9.05 -13.09
C GLY A 70 14.97 -7.82 -13.85
N GLU A 71 14.20 -7.36 -14.84
CA GLU A 71 14.54 -6.19 -15.67
C GLU A 71 14.50 -4.87 -14.89
N SER A 72 13.53 -4.72 -13.99
CA SER A 72 13.36 -3.51 -13.16
C SER A 72 14.26 -3.49 -11.92
N GLY A 73 14.79 -4.65 -11.50
CA GLY A 73 15.55 -4.81 -10.26
C GLY A 73 14.67 -4.85 -8.99
N ASP A 74 13.35 -4.88 -9.14
CA ASP A 74 12.43 -4.90 -8.01
C ASP A 74 12.44 -6.25 -7.27
N THR A 75 12.21 -6.17 -5.96
CA THR A 75 12.28 -7.36 -5.07
C THR A 75 10.93 -8.03 -4.85
N PHE A 76 9.85 -7.34 -5.24
CA PHE A 76 8.48 -7.83 -5.21
C PHE A 76 7.62 -7.03 -6.20
N CYS A 77 6.49 -7.61 -6.60
CA CYS A 77 5.40 -6.91 -7.26
C CYS A 77 4.11 -7.04 -6.42
N LEU A 78 3.23 -6.04 -6.50
CA LEU A 78 1.93 -6.08 -5.84
C LEU A 78 0.87 -6.65 -6.76
N VAL A 79 -0.03 -7.45 -6.20
CA VAL A 79 -1.19 -7.98 -6.91
C VAL A 79 -2.39 -7.14 -6.51
N LEU A 80 -3.00 -6.48 -7.49
CA LEU A 80 -4.15 -5.59 -7.30
C LEU A 80 -5.37 -6.17 -8.00
N ASN A 81 -6.57 -5.86 -7.51
CA ASN A 81 -7.79 -6.04 -8.30
C ASN A 81 -8.09 -4.80 -9.17
N ASP A 82 -9.18 -4.88 -9.92
CA ASP A 82 -9.64 -3.81 -10.83
C ASP A 82 -10.02 -2.50 -10.11
N HIS A 83 -10.22 -2.55 -8.80
CA HIS A 83 -10.49 -1.39 -7.94
C HIS A 83 -9.23 -0.85 -7.26
N GLY A 84 -8.03 -1.35 -7.60
CA GLY A 84 -6.76 -0.94 -7.00
C GLY A 84 -6.55 -1.42 -5.56
N VAL A 85 -7.34 -2.38 -5.09
CA VAL A 85 -7.20 -2.99 -3.76
C VAL A 85 -6.04 -3.99 -3.79
N VAL A 86 -5.15 -3.90 -2.80
CA VAL A 86 -4.04 -4.84 -2.65
C VAL A 86 -4.54 -6.21 -2.21
N LEU A 87 -4.45 -7.21 -3.07
CA LEU A 87 -4.79 -8.61 -2.78
C LEU A 87 -3.61 -9.36 -2.16
N GLY A 88 -2.41 -9.08 -2.66
CA GLY A 88 -1.21 -9.80 -2.28
C GLY A 88 0.07 -9.14 -2.74
N ARG A 89 1.19 -9.82 -2.48
CA ARG A 89 2.48 -9.50 -3.11
C ARG A 89 3.19 -10.78 -3.52
N LEU A 90 3.77 -10.79 -4.71
CA LEU A 90 4.67 -11.85 -5.14
C LEU A 90 6.11 -11.36 -4.95
N ARG A 91 6.91 -12.12 -4.20
CA ARG A 91 8.31 -11.79 -3.96
C ARG A 91 9.20 -12.48 -4.99
N ARG A 92 10.29 -11.81 -5.39
CA ARG A 92 11.30 -12.37 -6.31
C ARG A 92 11.93 -13.70 -5.84
N LYS A 93 11.89 -14.00 -4.53
CA LYS A 93 12.33 -15.29 -4.00
C LYS A 93 11.53 -16.48 -4.57
N HIS A 94 10.33 -16.25 -5.08
CA HIS A 94 9.46 -17.25 -5.70
C HIS A 94 9.63 -17.33 -7.23
N ARG A 95 10.68 -16.73 -7.80
CA ARG A 95 10.92 -16.75 -9.26
C ARG A 95 11.06 -18.16 -9.84
N ASP A 96 11.50 -19.12 -9.02
CA ASP A 96 11.73 -20.52 -9.42
C ASP A 96 10.49 -21.39 -9.12
N ALA A 97 9.30 -20.77 -9.00
CA ALA A 97 8.03 -21.48 -8.96
C ALA A 97 7.86 -22.35 -10.22
N GLY A 98 7.00 -23.37 -10.13
CA GLY A 98 6.75 -24.29 -11.25
C GLY A 98 6.33 -23.54 -12.51
N SER A 99 6.68 -24.08 -13.69
CA SER A 99 6.38 -23.45 -14.99
C SER A 99 4.89 -23.20 -15.24
N ASN A 100 4.02 -23.89 -14.49
CA ASN A 100 2.56 -23.77 -14.59
C ASN A 100 1.94 -23.02 -13.42
N ASP A 101 2.75 -22.52 -12.47
CA ASP A 101 2.23 -21.81 -11.31
C ASP A 101 1.77 -20.41 -11.71
N VAL A 102 0.56 -20.06 -11.29
CA VAL A 102 -0.01 -18.72 -11.46
C VAL A 102 0.23 -17.86 -10.22
N VAL A 103 0.17 -16.54 -10.39
CA VAL A 103 0.49 -15.55 -9.35
C VAL A 103 -0.30 -15.78 -8.06
N GLU A 104 -1.59 -16.07 -8.13
CA GLU A 104 -2.48 -16.24 -6.98
C GLU A 104 -2.15 -17.45 -6.09
N ASP A 105 -1.59 -18.50 -6.68
CA ASP A 105 -1.23 -19.72 -5.97
C ASP A 105 0.06 -19.54 -5.14
N VAL A 106 0.90 -18.59 -5.53
CA VAL A 106 2.25 -18.39 -4.97
C VAL A 106 2.38 -17.11 -4.15
N MET A 107 1.54 -16.10 -4.41
CA MET A 107 1.64 -14.81 -3.73
C MET A 107 1.45 -14.89 -2.21
N GLU A 108 2.11 -13.99 -1.49
CA GLU A 108 1.80 -13.74 -0.08
C GLU A 108 0.50 -12.92 -0.02
N THR A 109 -0.60 -13.53 0.44
CA THR A 109 -1.89 -12.86 0.62
C THR A 109 -1.84 -11.86 1.78
N GLY A 110 -2.53 -10.72 1.62
CA GLY A 110 -2.69 -9.73 2.68
C GLY A 110 -1.36 -9.21 3.26
N PRO A 111 -0.46 -8.61 2.46
CA PRO A 111 0.77 -8.05 2.96
C PRO A 111 0.48 -7.01 4.04
N THR A 112 1.36 -6.88 5.03
CA THR A 112 1.21 -5.81 6.02
C THR A 112 1.30 -4.45 5.33
N THR A 113 0.24 -3.67 5.44
CA THR A 113 0.15 -2.31 4.92
C THR A 113 0.10 -1.29 6.05
N VAL A 114 0.57 -0.08 5.79
CA VAL A 114 0.45 1.07 6.69
C VAL A 114 -0.56 2.07 6.14
N ARG A 115 -1.07 2.95 7.01
CA ARG A 115 -1.98 4.03 6.60
C ARG A 115 -1.18 5.25 6.15
N PRO A 116 -1.65 6.00 5.15
CA PRO A 116 -1.00 7.25 4.72
C PRO A 116 -0.97 8.30 5.84
N THR A 117 -1.91 8.25 6.78
CA THR A 117 -1.98 9.16 7.94
C THR A 117 -1.13 8.71 9.13
N GLU A 118 -0.35 7.64 9.01
CA GLU A 118 0.60 7.29 10.06
C GLU A 118 1.72 8.35 10.11
N PRO A 119 2.23 8.74 11.30
CA PRO A 119 3.37 9.63 11.41
C PRO A 119 4.64 9.00 10.79
N ALA A 120 5.32 9.75 9.92
CA ALA A 120 6.51 9.29 9.20
C ALA A 120 7.65 8.90 10.16
N LYS A 121 7.87 9.68 11.23
CA LYS A 121 8.90 9.41 12.23
C LYS A 121 8.69 8.05 12.94
N SER A 122 7.48 7.79 13.41
CA SER A 122 7.15 6.53 14.09
C SER A 122 7.26 5.33 13.15
N LEU A 123 6.87 5.48 11.88
CA LEU A 123 7.06 4.43 10.89
C LEU A 123 8.56 4.20 10.62
N LEU A 124 9.34 5.26 10.45
CA LEU A 124 10.78 5.18 10.17
C LEU A 124 11.51 4.40 11.26
N GLU A 125 11.29 4.73 12.54
CA GLU A 125 11.87 4.02 13.69
C GLU A 125 11.52 2.53 13.67
N ARG A 126 10.25 2.19 13.37
CA ARG A 126 9.78 0.80 13.25
C ARG A 126 10.43 0.07 12.08
N MET A 127 10.61 0.74 10.94
CA MET A 127 11.27 0.19 9.75
C MET A 127 12.75 -0.06 10.00
N GLU A 128 13.46 0.85 10.68
CA GLU A 128 14.86 0.69 11.05
C GLU A 128 15.06 -0.49 11.99
N LYS A 129 14.27 -0.57 13.06
CA LYS A 129 14.34 -1.67 14.03
C LYS A 129 14.13 -3.04 13.39
N ARG A 130 13.28 -3.13 12.36
CA ARG A 130 12.94 -4.39 11.66
C ARG A 130 13.74 -4.59 10.38
N ASN A 131 14.67 -3.70 10.05
CA ASN A 131 15.41 -3.67 8.79
C ASN A 131 14.51 -3.81 7.53
N VAL A 132 13.38 -3.09 7.52
CA VAL A 132 12.42 -3.11 6.41
C VAL A 132 12.74 -1.93 5.48
N PRO A 133 13.08 -2.17 4.19
CA PRO A 133 13.49 -1.11 3.28
C PRO A 133 12.31 -0.31 2.70
N ALA A 134 11.13 -0.91 2.61
CA ALA A 134 9.93 -0.29 2.07
C ALA A 134 8.65 -0.92 2.64
N VAL A 135 7.56 -0.15 2.70
CA VAL A 135 6.24 -0.63 3.10
C VAL A 135 5.17 -0.21 2.10
N VAL A 136 4.12 -1.02 2.00
CA VAL A 136 2.95 -0.73 1.17
C VAL A 136 2.01 0.18 1.95
N VAL A 137 1.57 1.27 1.33
CA VAL A 137 0.69 2.27 1.92
C VAL A 137 -0.70 2.14 1.29
N THR A 138 -1.72 1.93 2.11
CA THR A 138 -3.11 1.75 1.63
C THR A 138 -4.11 2.59 2.41
N THR A 139 -5.20 2.96 1.74
CA THR A 139 -6.37 3.57 2.38
C THR A 139 -7.02 2.58 3.36
N ASN A 140 -7.95 3.05 4.18
CA ASN A 140 -8.75 2.19 5.06
C ASN A 140 -9.49 1.05 4.32
N LYS A 141 -9.81 1.23 3.03
CA LYS A 141 -10.45 0.23 2.15
C LYS A 141 -9.45 -0.75 1.52
N GLY A 142 -8.15 -0.60 1.77
CA GLY A 142 -7.10 -1.44 1.18
C GLY A 142 -6.67 -1.01 -0.23
N VAL A 143 -7.21 0.11 -0.74
CA VAL A 143 -6.80 0.69 -2.02
C VAL A 143 -5.36 1.19 -1.90
N LEU A 144 -4.54 0.87 -2.90
CA LEU A 144 -3.15 1.27 -2.95
C LEU A 144 -3.00 2.79 -3.06
N VAL A 145 -2.27 3.37 -2.12
CA VAL A 145 -1.79 4.77 -2.20
C VAL A 145 -0.39 4.81 -2.82
N GLY A 146 0.45 3.84 -2.50
CA GLY A 146 1.79 3.68 -3.07
C GLY A 146 2.72 2.88 -2.16
N VAL A 147 4.02 2.95 -2.44
CA VAL A 147 5.08 2.38 -1.58
C VAL A 147 5.89 3.51 -0.98
N ALA A 148 6.11 3.45 0.34
CA ALA A 148 7.00 4.36 1.05
C ALA A 148 8.32 3.65 1.32
N ARG A 149 9.42 4.22 0.82
CA ARG A 149 10.78 3.69 1.07
C ARG A 149 11.36 4.35 2.32
N ARG A 150 12.17 3.59 3.05
CA ARG A 150 12.84 4.06 4.27
C ARG A 150 13.70 5.31 4.01
N SER A 151 14.37 5.37 2.85
CA SER A 151 15.18 6.51 2.45
C SER A 151 14.38 7.79 2.30
N ASP A 152 13.18 7.68 1.74
CA ASP A 152 12.31 8.84 1.46
C ASP A 152 11.66 9.33 2.75
N LEU A 153 11.23 8.39 3.61
CA LEU A 153 10.76 8.71 4.97
C LEU A 153 11.85 9.39 5.82
N ARG A 154 13.10 8.94 5.73
CA ARG A 154 14.22 9.56 6.45
C ARG A 154 14.40 11.01 6.01
N ARG A 155 14.48 11.25 4.70
CA ARG A 155 14.61 12.60 4.14
C ARG A 155 13.47 13.51 4.59
N LEU A 156 12.23 13.03 4.51
CA LEU A 156 11.05 13.79 4.94
C LEU A 156 11.11 14.17 6.43
N VAL A 157 11.53 13.24 7.30
CA VAL A 157 11.64 13.48 8.74
C VAL A 157 12.78 14.46 9.05
N GLU A 158 13.89 14.42 8.32
CA GLU A 158 15.01 15.37 8.44
C GLU A 158 14.64 16.78 7.97
N GLU A 159 13.81 16.90 6.92
CA GLU A 159 13.34 18.19 6.38
C GLU A 159 12.24 18.85 7.22
N SER A 160 11.52 18.05 8.03
CA SER A 160 10.36 18.50 8.83
C SER A 160 10.66 18.67 10.32
N GLY A 161 11.87 18.33 10.77
CA GLY A 161 12.32 18.41 12.16
C GLY A 161 13.12 19.66 12.44
#